data_AF-A0A5F2I1R1-F1
#
_entry.id   AF-A0A5F2I1R1-F1
#
_cell.length_a   1.000
_cell.length_b   1.000
_cell.length_c   1.000
_cell.angle_alpha   90.00
_cell.angle_beta   90.00
_cell.angle_gamma   90.00
#
_symmetry.space_group_name_H-M   'P 1'
#
loop_
_entity.id
_entity.type
_entity.pdbx_description
1 polymer ?
#
loop_
_entity_poly.entity_id
_entity_poly.type
_entity_poly.pdbx_seq_one_letter_code
_entity_poly.pdbx_strand_id
1 'polypeptide(L)'
;VHLTLDLGGTARFGPDVEWTDRLDYGVDPSRGERFYAEIRKYWPELADESLQPAYSGIRPKLSGPGEANSDFVIQDAPTHGVAGLVNLFGIESPGLTSSLAVAEHVARILMPDSRRA
;
A
#
# COMPACT_ATOMS: atom_id res chain seq x y z
N VAL A 1 -5.47 4.78 -13.70
CA VAL A 1 -6.24 4.00 -12.70
C VAL A 1 -6.19 2.53 -13.09
N HIS A 2 -6.10 1.59 -12.14
CA HIS A 2 -6.03 0.15 -12.47
C HIS A 2 -7.38 -0.51 -12.23
N LEU A 3 -7.66 -1.57 -13.01
CA LEU A 3 -8.76 -2.49 -12.80
C LEU A 3 -8.23 -3.72 -12.06
N THR A 4 -8.86 -4.07 -10.95
CA THR A 4 -8.61 -5.33 -10.22
C THR A 4 -9.91 -6.10 -10.06
N LEU A 5 -9.82 -7.42 -10.03
CA LEU A 5 -10.92 -8.30 -9.69
C LEU A 5 -10.68 -8.87 -8.29
N ASP A 6 -11.70 -8.84 -7.45
CA ASP A 6 -11.66 -9.65 -6.23
C ASP A 6 -11.95 -11.13 -6.54
N LEU A 7 -11.84 -11.99 -5.52
CA LEU A 7 -12.06 -13.42 -5.67
C LEU A 7 -13.50 -13.79 -6.08
N GLY A 8 -14.46 -12.86 -5.90
CA GLY A 8 -15.85 -13.02 -6.34
C GLY A 8 -16.08 -12.53 -7.78
N GLY A 9 -15.05 -12.02 -8.46
CA GLY A 9 -15.15 -11.46 -9.80
C GLY A 9 -15.67 -10.02 -9.84
N THR A 10 -15.81 -9.35 -8.69
CA THR A 10 -16.24 -7.95 -8.67
C THR A 10 -15.10 -7.04 -9.10
N ALA A 11 -15.37 -6.22 -10.12
CA ALA A 11 -14.45 -5.21 -10.62
C ALA A 11 -14.30 -4.04 -9.64
N ARG A 12 -13.05 -3.62 -9.42
CA ARG A 12 -12.71 -2.43 -8.65
C ARG A 12 -11.72 -1.59 -9.43
N PHE A 13 -11.98 -0.29 -9.45
CA PHE A 13 -11.09 0.70 -10.04
C PHE A 13 -10.39 1.47 -8.94
N GLY A 14 -9.08 1.67 -9.12
CA GLY A 14 -8.30 2.49 -8.22
C GLY A 14 -6.86 2.03 -8.15
N PRO A 15 -6.21 2.33 -7.02
CA PRO A 15 -6.53 3.49 -6.17
C PRO A 15 -6.13 4.79 -6.90
N ASP A 16 -6.74 5.93 -6.52
CA ASP A 16 -6.12 7.22 -6.75
C ASP A 16 -5.14 7.57 -5.62
N VAL A 17 -4.67 8.81 -5.59
CA VAL A 17 -3.72 9.29 -4.59
C VAL A 17 -4.26 10.57 -3.96
N GLU A 18 -4.20 10.61 -2.63
CA GLU A 18 -4.48 11.75 -1.78
C GLU A 18 -3.46 11.75 -0.65
N TRP A 19 -2.90 12.93 -0.36
CA TRP A 19 -2.05 13.12 0.80
C TRP A 19 -2.90 13.60 1.97
N THR A 20 -2.68 13.00 3.14
CA THR A 20 -3.41 13.32 4.37
C THR A 20 -2.45 13.23 5.55
N ASP A 21 -2.66 14.09 6.55
CA ASP A 21 -2.04 14.05 7.87
C ASP A 21 -2.94 13.40 8.93
N ARG A 22 -4.13 12.93 8.52
CA ARG A 22 -5.15 12.32 9.37
C ARG A 22 -5.44 10.89 8.95
N LEU A 23 -5.69 10.04 9.95
CA LEU A 23 -6.22 8.69 9.75
C LEU A 23 -7.74 8.73 9.51
N ASP A 24 -8.13 9.29 8.37
CA ASP A 24 -9.51 9.32 7.91
C ASP A 24 -9.67 8.35 6.72
N TYR A 25 -10.59 7.40 6.87
CA TYR A 25 -10.89 6.38 5.87
C TYR A 25 -12.23 6.63 5.16
N GLY A 26 -12.86 7.78 5.40
CA GLY A 26 -14.04 8.21 4.67
C GLY A 26 -13.83 8.17 3.16
N VAL A 27 -14.82 7.68 2.43
CA VAL A 27 -14.80 7.68 0.96
C VAL A 27 -15.67 8.82 0.49
N ASP A 28 -15.05 9.86 -0.07
CA ASP A 28 -15.76 10.95 -0.74
C ASP A 28 -16.23 10.48 -2.13
N PRO A 29 -17.55 10.32 -2.36
CA PRO A 29 -18.08 9.84 -3.63
C PRO A 29 -17.71 10.72 -4.83
N SER A 30 -17.51 12.03 -4.61
CA SER A 30 -17.18 12.98 -5.69
C SER A 30 -15.83 12.67 -6.34
N ARG A 31 -14.94 11.99 -5.62
CA ARG A 31 -13.64 11.55 -6.18
C ARG A 31 -13.80 10.53 -7.30
N GLY A 32 -14.91 9.81 -7.37
CA GLY A 32 -15.19 8.87 -8.46
C GLY A 32 -15.32 9.54 -9.82
N GLU A 33 -15.70 10.82 -9.88
CA GLU A 33 -15.91 11.55 -11.14
C GLU A 33 -14.64 11.57 -12.01
N ARG A 34 -13.47 11.75 -11.40
CA ARG A 34 -12.19 11.76 -12.13
C ARG A 34 -11.83 10.40 -12.74
N PHE A 35 -12.45 9.31 -12.29
CA PHE A 35 -12.11 7.96 -12.76
C PHE A 35 -12.72 7.68 -14.13
N TYR A 36 -13.89 8.25 -14.45
CA TYR A 36 -14.57 8.01 -15.73
C TYR A 36 -13.67 8.34 -16.93
N ALA A 37 -13.04 9.52 -16.92
CA ALA A 37 -12.15 9.94 -18.00
C ALA A 37 -10.95 9.01 -18.17
N GLU A 38 -10.38 8.52 -17.06
CA GLU A 38 -9.24 7.60 -17.09
C GLU A 38 -9.61 6.17 -17.48
N ILE A 39 -10.77 5.67 -17.04
CA ILE A 39 -11.25 4.33 -17.39
C ILE A 39 -11.64 4.27 -18.86
N ARG A 40 -12.31 5.31 -19.38
CA ARG A 40 -12.76 5.37 -20.78
C ARG A 40 -11.64 5.35 -21.81
N LYS A 41 -10.38 5.60 -21.40
CA LYS A 41 -9.22 5.39 -22.27
C LYS A 41 -9.05 3.94 -22.70
N TYR A 42 -9.51 2.98 -21.90
CA TYR A 42 -9.42 1.54 -22.20
C TYR A 42 -10.77 0.81 -22.16
N TRP A 43 -11.82 1.42 -21.62
CA TRP A 43 -13.20 0.92 -21.70
C TRP A 43 -14.16 2.06 -22.07
N PRO A 44 -14.24 2.45 -23.36
CA PRO A 44 -15.00 3.62 -23.81
C PRO A 44 -16.50 3.55 -23.50
N GLU A 45 -17.05 2.34 -23.46
CA GLU A 45 -18.47 2.05 -23.24
C GLU A 45 -18.87 2.05 -21.75
N LEU A 46 -17.97 2.42 -20.83
CA LEU A 46 -18.31 2.57 -19.41
C LEU A 46 -19.52 3.52 -19.26
N ALA A 47 -20.64 2.98 -18.78
CA ALA A 47 -21.87 3.73 -18.57
C ALA A 47 -21.68 4.84 -17.53
N ASP A 48 -22.32 5.99 -17.74
CA ASP A 48 -22.37 7.05 -16.73
C ASP A 48 -22.98 6.51 -15.42
N GLU A 49 -22.57 7.09 -14.29
CA GLU A 49 -23.08 6.78 -12.94
C GLU A 49 -22.95 5.29 -12.49
N SER A 50 -22.23 4.47 -13.26
CA SER A 50 -21.99 3.05 -12.93
C SER A 50 -20.93 2.78 -11.86
N LEU A 51 -20.14 3.78 -11.46
CA LEU A 51 -19.14 3.63 -10.40
C LEU A 51 -19.78 3.84 -9.03
N GLN A 52 -19.56 2.89 -8.12
CA GLN A 52 -20.03 2.97 -6.74
C GLN A 52 -18.84 3.19 -5.80
N PRO A 53 -18.97 4.05 -4.76
CA PRO A 53 -17.95 4.18 -3.72
C PRO A 53 -17.64 2.82 -3.08
N ALA A 54 -16.36 2.49 -2.96
CA ALA A 54 -15.92 1.23 -2.38
C ALA A 54 -15.27 1.46 -1.01
N TYR A 55 -13.94 1.56 -0.96
CA TYR A 55 -13.17 1.76 0.26
C TYR A 55 -11.93 2.60 -0.03
N SER A 56 -11.30 3.11 1.02
CA SER A 56 -10.02 3.80 0.97
C SER A 56 -8.97 3.02 1.78
N GLY A 57 -7.69 3.35 1.56
CA GLY A 57 -6.58 2.85 2.35
C GLY A 57 -5.48 3.89 2.43
N ILE A 58 -4.83 4.00 3.58
CA ILE A 58 -3.74 4.94 3.84
C ILE A 58 -2.41 4.20 3.75
N ARG A 59 -1.48 4.72 2.95
CA ARG A 59 -0.13 4.15 2.79
C ARG A 59 0.82 4.77 3.82
N PRO A 60 1.66 3.98 4.49
CA PRO A 60 2.69 4.50 5.39
C PRO A 60 3.85 5.07 4.56
N LYS A 61 3.76 6.32 4.13
CA LYS A 61 4.80 6.98 3.31
C LYS A 61 5.96 7.50 4.17
N LEU A 62 7.19 7.38 3.65
CA LEU A 62 8.40 8.01 4.23
C LEU A 62 8.85 9.27 3.49
N SER A 63 8.46 9.41 2.23
CA SER A 63 8.67 10.61 1.44
C SER A 63 7.37 11.41 1.31
N GLY A 64 7.52 12.72 1.14
CA GLY A 64 6.42 13.67 1.02
C GLY A 64 5.89 13.86 -0.41
N PRO A 65 4.85 14.71 -0.58
CA PRO A 65 4.33 15.08 -1.89
C PRO A 65 5.42 15.67 -2.79
N GLY A 66 5.60 15.09 -3.98
CA GLY A 66 6.59 15.55 -4.97
C GLY A 66 8.01 15.01 -4.78
N GLU A 67 8.27 14.31 -3.67
CA GLU A 67 9.54 13.63 -3.45
C GLU A 67 9.56 12.26 -4.14
N ALA A 68 10.77 11.74 -4.39
CA ALA A 68 10.94 10.38 -4.90
C ALA A 68 10.37 9.36 -3.90
N ASN A 69 9.79 8.27 -4.40
CA ASN A 69 9.35 7.18 -3.52
C ASN A 69 10.56 6.62 -2.76
N SER A 70 10.44 6.51 -1.43
CA SER A 70 11.42 5.83 -0.60
C SER A 70 11.26 4.31 -0.70
N ASP A 71 12.36 3.58 -0.49
CA ASP A 71 12.32 2.13 -0.28
C ASP A 71 11.78 1.80 1.13
N PHE A 72 11.47 0.53 1.37
CA PHE A 72 11.21 0.02 2.72
C PHE A 72 12.41 0.26 3.61
N VAL A 73 12.16 0.71 4.84
CA VAL A 73 13.22 0.92 5.83
C VAL A 73 13.04 -0.11 6.94
N ILE A 74 13.96 -1.07 7.01
CA ILE A 74 14.06 -2.04 8.09
C ILE A 74 15.31 -1.71 8.88
N GLN A 75 15.14 -1.36 10.16
CA GLN A 75 16.25 -0.99 11.03
C GLN A 75 16.37 -1.96 12.19
N ASP A 76 17.62 -2.25 12.57
CA ASP A 76 17.98 -3.17 13.63
C ASP A 76 18.94 -2.53 14.65
N ALA A 77 19.39 -3.32 15.64
CA ALA A 77 20.27 -2.84 16.70
C ALA A 77 21.56 -2.14 16.20
N PRO A 78 22.29 -2.62 15.18
CA PRO A 78 23.37 -1.86 14.55
C PRO A 78 22.99 -0.47 14.04
N THR A 79 21.74 -0.28 13.61
CA THR A 79 21.26 0.98 13.03
C THR A 79 20.85 1.98 14.11
N HIS A 80 20.09 1.54 15.13
CA HIS A 80 19.49 2.43 16.14
C HIS A 80 19.98 2.21 17.58
N GLY A 81 20.85 1.23 17.84
CA GLY A 81 21.48 1.00 19.14
C GLY A 81 20.60 0.30 20.20
N VAL A 82 19.43 -0.22 19.83
CA VAL A 82 18.47 -0.86 20.76
C VAL A 82 18.42 -2.36 20.51
N ALA A 83 18.92 -3.16 21.44
CA ALA A 83 18.94 -4.60 21.32
C ALA A 83 17.51 -5.19 21.34
N GLY A 84 17.23 -6.14 20.45
CA GLY A 84 15.94 -6.86 20.38
C GLY A 84 14.79 -6.08 19.74
N LEU A 85 15.02 -4.86 19.26
CA LEU A 85 14.04 -4.07 18.51
C LEU A 85 14.37 -4.11 17.01
N VAL A 86 13.33 -4.27 16.18
CA VAL A 86 13.40 -4.07 14.73
C VAL A 86 12.27 -3.13 14.32
N ASN A 87 12.61 -2.03 13.66
CA ASN A 87 11.61 -1.09 13.12
C ASN A 87 11.33 -1.41 11.65
N LEU A 88 10.05 -1.38 11.28
CA LEU A 88 9.60 -1.50 9.90
C LEU A 88 8.86 -0.23 9.52
N PHE A 89 9.50 0.59 8.68
CA PHE A 89 8.97 1.86 8.22
C PHE A 89 8.74 1.81 6.71
N GLY A 90 7.72 2.52 6.24
CA GLY A 90 7.51 2.66 4.81
C GLY A 90 6.97 1.43 4.10
N ILE A 91 6.42 0.43 4.82
CA ILE A 91 5.94 -0.83 4.22
C ILE A 91 4.61 -0.60 3.47
N GLU A 92 4.66 0.14 2.36
CA GLU A 92 3.58 0.33 1.41
C GLU A 92 3.57 -0.78 0.34
N SER A 93 2.96 -0.57 -0.83
CA SER A 93 3.03 -1.56 -1.92
C SER A 93 4.48 -1.74 -2.39
N PRO A 94 4.98 -2.99 -2.57
CA PRO A 94 4.26 -4.28 -2.61
C PRO A 94 4.28 -5.09 -1.28
N GLY A 95 4.06 -4.45 -0.14
CA GLY A 95 4.25 -5.00 1.21
C GLY A 95 3.47 -6.28 1.51
N LEU A 96 2.25 -6.42 0.99
CA LEU A 96 1.49 -7.67 1.12
C LEU A 96 2.19 -8.82 0.37
N THR A 97 2.58 -8.58 -0.89
CA THR A 97 3.28 -9.57 -1.72
C THR A 97 4.62 -9.96 -1.11
N SER A 98 5.35 -9.01 -0.52
CA SER A 98 6.66 -9.25 0.10
C SER A 98 6.59 -9.67 1.58
N SER A 99 5.40 -9.82 2.16
CA SER A 99 5.21 -9.99 3.60
C SER A 99 6.00 -11.17 4.19
N LEU A 100 6.02 -12.32 3.51
CA LEU A 100 6.77 -13.50 3.96
C LEU A 100 8.28 -13.27 3.94
N ALA A 101 8.80 -12.61 2.90
CA ALA A 101 10.23 -12.30 2.77
C ALA A 101 10.69 -11.30 3.84
N VAL A 102 9.86 -10.28 4.10
CA VAL A 102 10.07 -9.32 5.19
C VAL A 102 10.09 -10.03 6.54
N ALA A 103 9.11 -10.90 6.81
CA ALA A 103 9.05 -11.66 8.07
C ALA A 103 10.27 -12.56 8.26
N GLU A 104 10.73 -13.24 7.20
CA GLU A 104 11.92 -14.08 7.24
C GLU A 104 13.19 -13.27 7.52
N HIS A 105 13.31 -12.08 6.91
CA HIS A 105 14.44 -11.18 7.18
C HIS A 105 14.45 -10.69 8.64
N VAL A 106 13.30 -10.26 9.16
CA VAL A 106 13.16 -9.86 10.58
C VAL A 106 13.45 -11.02 11.53
N ALA A 107 12.97 -12.23 11.20
CA ALA A 107 13.25 -13.43 12.00
C ALA A 107 14.74 -13.75 12.07
N ARG A 108 15.49 -13.61 10.96
CA ARG A 108 16.95 -13.80 10.94
C ARG A 108 17.70 -12.78 11.81
N ILE A 109 17.20 -11.54 11.87
CA ILE A 109 17.78 -10.49 12.73
C ILE A 109 17.55 -10.81 14.21
N LEU A 110 16.34 -11.24 14.58
CA LEU A 110 15.96 -11.46 15.99
C LEU A 110 16.38 -12.82 16.55
N MET A 111 16.50 -13.83 15.68
CA MET A 111 16.85 -15.20 16.04
C MET A 111 18.07 -15.69 15.25
N PRO A 112 19.25 -15.07 15.41
CA PRO A 112 20.48 -15.61 14.84
C PRO A 112 20.76 -16.96 15.50
N ASP A 113 20.55 -18.06 14.75
CA ASP A 113 20.81 -19.46 15.09
C ASP A 113 19.95 -20.15 16.19
N SER A 114 18.69 -20.46 15.85
CA SER A 114 17.92 -21.54 16.52
C SER A 114 17.73 -22.80 15.66
N ARG A 115 18.37 -22.89 14.49
CA ARG A 115 18.33 -24.06 13.58
C ARG A 115 19.75 -24.47 13.13
N ARG A 116 20.58 -24.85 14.09
CA ARG A 116 21.71 -25.77 13.89
C ARG A 116 21.75 -26.73 15.09
N ALA A 117 20.76 -27.61 15.15
CA ALA A 117 20.77 -28.85 15.93
C ALA A 117 19.95 -29.88 15.15
#